data_AF-A0A1D2SUL4-F1
#
_entry.id   AF-A0A1D2SUL4-F1
#
_cell.length_a   1.000
_cell.length_b   1.000
_cell.length_c   1.000
_cell.angle_alpha   90.00
_cell.angle_beta   90.00
_cell.angle_gamma   90.00
#
_symmetry.space_group_name_H-M   'P 1'
#
loop_
_entity.id
_entity.type
_entity.pdbx_description
1 polymer ?
#
loop_
_entity_poly.entity_id
_entity_poly.type
_entity_poly.pdbx_seq_one_letter_code
_entity_poly.pdbx_strand_id
1 'polypeptide(L)'
;MFRTIAALALTFLSVTFAYGQSPRFCRNSFAPGEKTETRFMGLSYALIGYALAEKYCGADPAPMGPKFLGYLKRQGCDPETEIYRDVEKSIDKLERANLKQLAQDGNTSLSLSEKQVQEWAISTSEVLGGCERLISLHKTGPESWQ
;
A
#
# COMPACT_ATOMS: atom_id res chain seq x y z
N MET A 1 -56.65 -20.33 12.52
CA MET A 1 -55.78 -20.39 11.32
C MET A 1 -54.99 -19.09 11.07
N PHE A 2 -54.60 -18.35 12.13
CA PHE A 2 -53.91 -17.05 12.03
C PHE A 2 -52.53 -17.02 12.71
N ARG A 3 -52.00 -18.17 13.15
CA ARG A 3 -50.70 -18.25 13.86
C ARG A 3 -49.55 -18.79 13.00
N THR A 4 -49.85 -19.44 11.88
CA THR A 4 -48.85 -20.01 10.96
C THR A 4 -48.35 -19.01 9.91
N ILE A 5 -49.10 -17.93 9.65
CA ILE A 5 -48.73 -16.92 8.65
C ILE A 5 -47.66 -15.95 9.19
N ALA A 6 -47.64 -15.70 10.50
CA ALA A 6 -46.64 -14.83 11.13
C ALA A 6 -45.21 -15.43 11.12
N ALA A 7 -45.09 -16.77 11.08
CA ALA A 7 -43.79 -17.44 11.08
C ALA A 7 -43.07 -17.39 9.71
N LEU A 8 -43.81 -17.23 8.61
CA LEU A 8 -43.26 -17.13 7.26
C LEU A 8 -42.81 -15.71 6.86
N ALA A 9 -43.25 -14.69 7.61
CA ALA A 9 -42.83 -13.30 7.37
C ALA A 9 -41.46 -12.97 8.00
N LEU A 10 -41.03 -13.73 9.02
CA LEU A 10 -39.76 -13.50 9.73
C LEU A 10 -38.53 -14.07 9.02
N THR A 11 -38.70 -15.01 8.08
CA THR A 11 -37.60 -15.53 7.26
C THR A 11 -37.25 -14.63 6.07
N PHE A 12 -38.07 -13.62 5.78
CA PHE A 12 -37.82 -12.60 4.75
C PHE A 12 -37.26 -11.29 5.30
N LEU A 13 -36.83 -11.26 6.57
CA LEU A 13 -35.79 -10.34 7.04
C LEU A 13 -34.43 -10.83 6.53
N SER A 14 -34.36 -10.96 5.21
CA SER A 14 -33.33 -10.36 4.38
C SER A 14 -32.05 -10.14 5.15
N VAL A 15 -31.17 -11.13 5.02
CA VAL A 15 -29.73 -10.97 5.06
C VAL A 15 -29.41 -9.85 4.06
N THR A 16 -29.60 -8.60 4.46
CA THR A 16 -28.95 -7.48 3.82
C THR A 16 -27.50 -7.71 4.18
N PHE A 17 -26.77 -8.38 3.28
CA PHE A 17 -25.37 -8.12 3.14
C PHE A 17 -25.28 -6.61 2.96
N ALA A 18 -25.04 -5.90 4.06
CA ALA A 18 -24.39 -4.62 3.97
C ALA A 18 -23.07 -4.98 3.29
N TYR A 19 -23.04 -4.90 1.96
CA TYR A 19 -21.82 -4.54 1.26
C TYR A 19 -21.45 -3.22 1.90
N GLY A 20 -20.69 -3.31 2.99
CA GLY A 20 -20.15 -2.16 3.68
C GLY A 20 -19.38 -1.45 2.59
N GLN A 21 -19.97 -0.39 2.03
CA GLN A 21 -19.20 0.48 1.19
C GLN A 21 -18.02 0.87 2.06
N SER A 22 -16.81 0.49 1.63
CA SER A 22 -15.59 0.87 2.30
C SER A 22 -15.70 2.36 2.62
N PRO A 23 -15.27 2.82 3.81
CA PRO A 23 -15.33 4.23 4.14
C PRO A 23 -14.87 5.07 2.94
N ARG A 24 -15.55 6.19 2.64
CA ARG A 24 -15.27 6.97 1.41
C ARG A 24 -13.81 7.40 1.25
N PHE A 25 -13.01 7.31 2.31
CA PHE A 25 -11.57 7.58 2.32
C PHE A 25 -10.68 6.37 1.97
N CYS A 26 -11.21 5.15 1.90
CA CYS A 26 -10.48 3.92 1.52
C CYS A 26 -10.61 3.59 0.01
N ARG A 27 -11.00 4.59 -0.79
CA ARG A 27 -11.05 4.51 -2.25
C ARG A 27 -10.04 5.46 -2.88
N ASN A 28 -9.52 5.06 -4.03
CA ASN A 28 -8.61 5.88 -4.82
C ASN A 28 -9.31 6.52 -6.04
N SER A 29 -10.53 6.08 -6.35
CA SER A 29 -11.36 6.63 -7.42
C SER A 29 -12.27 7.77 -6.93
N PHE A 30 -12.23 8.92 -7.62
CA PHE A 30 -13.04 10.10 -7.31
C PHE A 30 -13.78 10.59 -8.56
N ALA A 31 -15.05 10.95 -8.41
CA ALA A 31 -15.83 11.56 -9.49
C ALA A 31 -15.41 13.03 -9.70
N PRO A 32 -15.60 13.61 -10.90
CA PRO A 32 -15.38 15.03 -11.12
C PRO A 32 -16.17 15.89 -10.12
N GLY A 33 -15.49 16.83 -9.46
CA GLY A 33 -16.08 17.73 -8.45
C GLY A 33 -16.20 17.12 -7.04
N GLU A 34 -15.82 15.85 -6.85
CA GLU A 34 -15.72 15.27 -5.51
C GLU A 34 -14.48 15.81 -4.77
N LYS A 35 -14.58 15.96 -3.45
CA LYS A 35 -13.42 16.28 -2.63
C LYS A 35 -12.46 15.10 -2.63
N THR A 36 -11.25 15.31 -3.13
CA THR A 36 -10.18 14.32 -3.11
C THR A 36 -9.79 13.99 -1.67
N GLU A 37 -9.72 12.71 -1.35
CA GLU A 37 -9.11 12.25 -0.10
C GLU A 37 -7.58 12.34 -0.22
N THR A 38 -6.94 12.93 0.79
CA THR A 38 -5.49 13.17 0.79
C THR A 38 -4.76 12.43 1.91
N ARG A 39 -5.47 11.75 2.81
CA ARG A 39 -4.89 11.02 3.94
C ARG A 39 -3.77 10.06 3.54
N PHE A 40 -3.94 9.38 2.42
CA PHE A 40 -2.98 8.40 1.90
C PHE A 40 -2.15 8.93 0.74
N MET A 41 -2.24 10.23 0.46
CA MET A 41 -1.39 10.87 -0.53
C MET A 41 0.07 10.74 -0.10
N GLY A 42 0.92 10.25 -0.99
CA GLY A 42 2.33 9.96 -0.70
C GLY A 42 2.60 8.53 -0.22
N LEU A 43 1.57 7.69 0.00
CA LEU A 43 1.77 6.28 0.34
C LEU A 43 2.51 5.53 -0.79
N SER A 44 2.15 5.79 -2.04
CA SER A 44 2.84 5.25 -3.23
C SER A 44 4.30 5.72 -3.28
N TYR A 45 4.55 7.01 -3.08
CA TYR A 45 5.90 7.58 -3.06
C TYR A 45 6.76 6.95 -1.95
N ALA A 46 6.20 6.75 -0.76
CA ALA A 46 6.87 6.09 0.35
C ALA A 46 7.21 4.64 0.03
N LEU A 47 6.30 3.89 -0.60
CA LEU A 47 6.54 2.51 -1.04
C LEU A 47 7.73 2.42 -2.01
N ILE A 48 7.72 3.27 -3.05
CA ILE A 48 8.77 3.27 -4.08
C ILE A 48 10.10 3.70 -3.48
N GLY A 49 10.11 4.78 -2.69
CA GLY A 49 11.33 5.29 -2.08
C GLY A 49 11.96 4.27 -1.14
N TYR A 50 11.14 3.59 -0.36
CA TYR A 50 11.58 2.52 0.53
C TYR A 50 12.17 1.34 -0.25
N ALA A 51 11.45 0.83 -1.26
CA ALA A 51 11.93 -0.24 -2.15
C ALA A 51 13.25 0.11 -2.85
N LEU A 52 13.36 1.35 -3.32
CA LEU A 52 14.54 1.82 -4.04
C LEU A 52 15.75 1.91 -3.12
N ALA A 53 15.58 2.47 -1.92
CA ALA A 53 16.66 2.62 -0.97
C ALA A 53 17.15 1.26 -0.44
N GLU A 54 16.26 0.35 -0.08
CA GLU A 54 16.64 -1.01 0.36
C GLU A 54 17.43 -1.73 -0.73
N LYS A 55 16.94 -1.69 -1.98
CA LYS A 55 17.57 -2.36 -3.13
C LYS A 55 18.93 -1.76 -3.47
N TYR A 56 19.06 -0.44 -3.37
CA TYR A 56 20.34 0.25 -3.56
C TYR A 56 21.35 -0.09 -2.46
N CYS A 57 20.92 -0.07 -1.21
CA CYS A 57 21.77 -0.34 -0.06
C CYS A 57 22.14 -1.83 0.10
N GLY A 58 21.55 -2.73 -0.69
CA GLY A 58 21.76 -4.17 -0.56
C GLY A 58 21.26 -4.72 0.78
N ALA A 59 20.24 -4.09 1.36
CA ALA A 59 19.58 -4.61 2.55
C ALA A 59 18.79 -5.88 2.19
N ASP A 60 18.71 -6.84 3.13
CA ASP A 60 17.87 -8.02 2.94
C ASP A 60 16.40 -7.57 2.76
N PRO A 61 15.69 -8.00 1.70
CA PRO A 61 14.33 -7.52 1.44
C PRO A 61 13.42 -7.83 2.63
N ALA A 62 12.97 -6.79 3.35
CA ALA A 62 11.88 -6.96 4.30
C ALA A 62 10.56 -6.95 3.53
N PRO A 63 9.63 -7.87 3.85
CA PRO A 63 8.30 -7.80 3.26
C PRO A 63 7.67 -6.45 3.63
N MET A 64 7.26 -5.68 2.62
CA MET A 64 6.65 -4.36 2.83
C MET A 64 5.21 -4.48 3.34
N GLY A 65 4.55 -5.60 3.03
CA GLY A 65 3.17 -5.91 3.40
C GLY A 65 2.83 -5.57 4.86
N PRO A 66 3.50 -6.19 5.86
CA PRO A 66 3.23 -5.94 7.28
C PRO A 66 3.23 -4.45 7.68
N LYS A 67 4.10 -3.63 7.08
CA LYS A 67 4.21 -2.20 7.40
C LYS A 67 3.10 -1.39 6.76
N PHE A 68 2.98 -1.45 5.44
CA PHE A 68 2.08 -0.58 4.68
C PHE A 68 0.63 -1.06 4.73
N LEU A 69 0.38 -2.36 4.59
CA LEU A 69 -0.97 -2.92 4.72
C LEU A 69 -1.42 -2.94 6.18
N GLY A 70 -0.49 -3.14 7.12
CA GLY A 70 -0.76 -2.99 8.55
C GLY A 70 -1.19 -1.57 8.92
N TYR A 71 -0.53 -0.55 8.35
CA TYR A 71 -0.94 0.85 8.51
C TYR A 71 -2.36 1.09 7.98
N LEU A 72 -2.70 0.61 6.78
CA LEU A 72 -4.05 0.76 6.21
C LEU A 72 -5.13 0.11 7.09
N LYS A 73 -4.88 -1.12 7.58
CA LYS A 73 -5.78 -1.79 8.53
C LYS A 73 -6.00 -0.97 9.79
N ARG A 74 -4.94 -0.40 10.38
CA ARG A 74 -5.06 0.48 11.56
C ARG A 74 -5.88 1.75 11.28
N GLN A 75 -5.94 2.19 10.03
CA GLN A 75 -6.76 3.33 9.60
C GLN A 75 -8.21 2.94 9.24
N GLY A 76 -8.57 1.67 9.36
CA GLY A 76 -9.90 1.14 9.02
C GLY A 76 -10.10 0.83 7.54
N CYS A 77 -9.00 0.65 6.78
CA CYS A 77 -9.05 0.18 5.40
C CYS A 77 -8.64 -1.30 5.35
N ASP A 78 -9.64 -2.16 5.34
CA ASP A 78 -9.52 -3.62 5.30
C ASP A 78 -9.19 -4.17 3.89
N PRO A 79 -8.82 -5.45 3.75
CA PRO A 79 -8.39 -6.05 2.48
C PRO A 79 -9.36 -5.92 1.30
N GLU A 80 -10.65 -5.80 1.57
CA GLU A 80 -11.70 -5.61 0.56
C GLU A 80 -11.75 -4.18 0.00
N THR A 81 -11.08 -3.22 0.63
CA THR A 81 -11.06 -1.83 0.18
C THR A 81 -10.22 -1.65 -1.08
N GLU A 82 -10.54 -0.64 -1.89
CA GLU A 82 -9.81 -0.35 -3.13
C GLU A 82 -8.34 0.00 -2.83
N ILE A 83 -8.10 0.91 -1.87
CA ILE A 83 -6.72 1.32 -1.54
C ILE A 83 -5.85 0.17 -1.03
N TYR A 84 -6.41 -0.74 -0.23
CA TYR A 84 -5.65 -1.88 0.27
C TYR A 84 -5.18 -2.77 -0.88
N ARG A 85 -6.09 -3.13 -1.80
CA ARG A 85 -5.78 -3.98 -2.96
C ARG A 85 -4.79 -3.31 -3.90
N ASP A 86 -4.92 -2.01 -4.11
CA ASP A 86 -3.99 -1.24 -4.94
C ASP A 86 -2.58 -1.22 -4.34
N VAL A 87 -2.48 -1.04 -3.03
CA VAL A 87 -1.20 -1.05 -2.31
C VAL A 87 -0.60 -2.45 -2.28
N GLU A 88 -1.40 -3.49 -2.02
CA GLU A 88 -0.96 -4.89 -2.04
C GLU A 88 -0.37 -5.26 -3.41
N LYS A 89 -1.08 -4.91 -4.49
CA LYS A 89 -0.60 -5.12 -5.87
C LYS A 89 0.67 -4.31 -6.17
N SER A 90 0.77 -3.09 -5.64
CA SER A 90 1.95 -2.25 -5.83
C SER A 90 3.17 -2.84 -5.11
N ILE A 91 3.01 -3.33 -3.87
CA ILE A 91 4.06 -4.01 -3.12
C ILE A 91 4.60 -5.20 -3.91
N ASP A 92 3.71 -6.08 -4.37
CA ASP A 92 4.07 -7.27 -5.15
C ASP A 92 4.86 -6.92 -6.43
N LYS A 93 4.54 -5.78 -7.07
CA LYS A 93 5.30 -5.26 -8.21
C LYS A 93 6.67 -4.72 -7.79
N LEU A 94 6.74 -3.92 -6.73
CA LEU A 94 7.95 -3.21 -6.30
C LEU A 94 9.01 -4.18 -5.72
N GLU A 95 8.60 -5.18 -4.94
CA GLU A 95 9.53 -6.16 -4.36
C GLU A 95 10.31 -6.91 -5.46
N ARG A 96 9.66 -7.20 -6.59
CA ARG A 96 10.26 -7.86 -7.76
C ARG A 96 10.99 -6.92 -8.72
N ALA A 97 10.79 -5.60 -8.63
CA ALA A 97 11.34 -4.64 -9.58
C ALA A 97 12.84 -4.40 -9.36
N ASN A 98 13.63 -4.28 -10.43
CA ASN A 98 15.03 -3.87 -10.31
C ASN A 98 15.17 -2.36 -10.06
N LEU A 99 16.39 -1.89 -9.73
CA LEU A 99 16.65 -0.50 -9.36
C LEU A 99 16.19 0.51 -10.43
N LYS A 100 16.39 0.18 -11.72
CA LYS A 100 15.94 1.03 -12.83
C LYS A 100 14.42 1.11 -12.92
N GLN A 101 13.74 -0.03 -12.77
CA GLN A 101 12.27 -0.09 -12.79
C GLN A 101 11.65 0.67 -11.63
N LEU A 102 12.29 0.65 -10.45
CA LEU A 102 11.89 1.42 -9.28
C LEU A 102 12.07 2.92 -9.51
N ALA A 103 13.21 3.35 -10.04
CA ALA A 103 13.47 4.76 -10.36
C ALA A 103 12.55 5.32 -11.46
N GLN A 104 12.05 4.45 -12.34
CA GLN A 104 11.07 4.80 -13.37
C GLN A 104 9.63 4.90 -12.84
N ASP A 105 9.36 4.54 -11.58
CA ASP A 105 8.01 4.46 -11.01
C ASP A 105 7.02 3.71 -11.93
N GLY A 106 7.49 2.59 -12.51
CA GLY A 106 6.70 1.80 -13.44
C GLY A 106 6.39 2.47 -14.79
N ASN A 107 6.85 3.69 -15.06
CA ASN A 107 6.79 4.34 -16.36
C ASN A 107 8.00 3.95 -17.22
N THR A 108 7.85 2.89 -17.99
CA THR A 108 8.92 2.37 -18.87
C THR A 108 9.29 3.31 -20.02
N SER A 109 8.49 4.35 -20.28
CA SER A 109 8.82 5.37 -21.30
C SER A 109 9.86 6.39 -20.79
N LEU A 110 10.09 6.47 -19.47
CA LEU A 110 11.15 7.29 -18.90
C LEU A 110 12.51 6.67 -19.20
N SER A 111 13.24 7.26 -20.14
CA SER A 111 14.61 6.84 -20.44
C SER A 111 15.57 7.43 -19.40
N LEU A 112 15.76 6.70 -18.29
CA LEU A 112 16.76 7.04 -17.27
C LEU A 112 18.10 6.38 -17.58
N SER A 113 19.16 7.18 -17.56
CA SER A 113 20.54 6.69 -17.55
C SER A 113 20.86 5.99 -16.23
N GLU A 114 21.86 5.11 -16.22
CA GLU A 114 22.31 4.47 -14.99
C GLU A 114 22.73 5.48 -13.93
N LYS A 115 23.42 6.56 -14.34
CA LYS A 115 23.83 7.64 -13.44
C LYS A 115 22.63 8.28 -12.73
N GLN A 116 21.56 8.58 -13.46
CA GLN A 116 20.34 9.16 -12.88
C GLN A 116 19.64 8.19 -11.92
N VAL A 117 19.60 6.90 -12.26
CA VAL A 117 19.06 5.87 -11.36
C VAL A 117 19.86 5.81 -10.06
N GLN A 118 21.19 5.85 -10.14
CA GLN A 118 22.07 5.83 -8.97
C GLN A 118 21.92 7.11 -8.13
N GLU A 119 21.95 8.29 -8.76
CA GLU A 119 21.78 9.58 -8.08
C GLU A 119 20.45 9.64 -7.32
N TRP A 120 19.36 9.18 -7.94
CA TRP A 120 18.06 9.11 -7.28
C TRP A 120 18.12 8.16 -6.08
N ALA A 121 18.66 6.96 -6.27
CA ALA A 121 18.72 5.94 -5.22
C ALA A 121 19.58 6.39 -4.02
N ILE A 122 20.72 7.03 -4.27
CA ILE A 122 21.57 7.66 -3.26
C ILE A 122 20.77 8.67 -2.46
N SER A 123 20.18 9.67 -3.15
CA SER A 123 19.42 10.72 -2.49
C SER A 123 18.27 10.16 -1.65
N THR A 124 17.56 9.16 -2.17
CA THR A 124 16.46 8.48 -1.46
C THR A 124 16.97 7.76 -0.21
N SER A 125 18.11 7.06 -0.31
CA SER A 125 18.72 6.38 0.84
C SER A 125 19.16 7.36 1.92
N GLU A 126 19.71 8.52 1.54
CA GLU A 126 20.11 9.57 2.46
C GLU A 126 18.92 10.19 3.20
N VAL A 127 17.82 10.46 2.49
CA VAL A 127 16.56 10.95 3.10
C VAL A 127 16.01 9.96 4.13
N LEU A 128 16.24 8.66 3.95
CA LEU A 128 15.85 7.61 4.89
C LEU A 128 16.89 7.34 6.00
N GLY A 129 17.95 8.15 6.07
CA GLY A 129 18.97 8.08 7.12
C GLY A 129 20.19 7.22 6.78
N GLY A 130 20.39 6.91 5.50
CA GLY A 130 21.57 6.22 4.97
C GLY A 130 21.48 4.69 5.01
N CYS A 131 22.36 4.05 4.24
CA CYS A 131 22.35 2.60 4.07
C CYS A 131 22.66 1.82 5.35
N GLU A 132 23.54 2.31 6.21
CA GLU A 132 23.86 1.64 7.48
C GLU A 132 22.62 1.53 8.38
N ARG A 133 21.86 2.62 8.50
CA ARG A 133 20.61 2.66 9.26
C ARG A 133 19.62 1.69 8.66
N LEU A 134 19.40 1.75 7.34
CA LEU A 134 18.46 0.86 6.66
C LEU A 134 18.82 -0.60 6.94
N ILE A 135 20.05 -1.03 6.66
CA ILE A 135 20.53 -2.40 6.92
C ILE A 135 20.34 -2.80 8.40
N SER A 136 20.59 -1.88 9.34
CA SER A 136 20.44 -2.17 10.77
C SER A 136 18.99 -2.46 11.18
N LEU A 137 18.03 -1.77 10.55
CA LEU A 137 16.61 -1.97 10.84
C LEU A 137 16.17 -3.39 10.46
N HIS A 138 16.77 -4.01 9.44
CA HIS A 138 16.46 -5.40 9.05
C HIS A 138 17.05 -6.45 10.00
N LYS A 139 18.05 -6.07 10.80
CA LYS A 139 18.67 -6.94 11.80
C LYS A 139 17.87 -6.98 13.10
N THR A 140 17.14 -5.90 13.41
CA THR A 140 16.13 -5.87 14.46
C THR A 140 14.84 -6.47 13.90
N GLY A 141 14.30 -7.51 14.53
CA GLY A 141 13.16 -8.27 13.99
C GLY A 141 11.94 -7.42 13.58
N PRO A 142 10.98 -7.99 12.83
CA PRO A 142 9.87 -7.27 12.19
C PRO A 142 8.99 -6.42 13.15
N GLU A 143 9.09 -6.62 14.47
CA GLU A 143 8.39 -5.85 15.49
C GLU A 143 8.94 -4.41 15.66
N SER A 144 10.21 -4.14 15.35
CA SER A 144 10.76 -2.77 15.42
C SER A 144 10.32 -1.85 14.27
N TRP A 145 9.52 -2.39 13.35
CA TRP A 145 9.04 -1.72 12.14
C TRP A 145 7.58 -1.25 12.22
N GLN A 146 6.89 -1.58 13.32
CA GLN A 146 5.50 -1.20 13.60
C GLN A 146 5.40 0.14 14.32
#